data_AF-A0A561C700-F1
#
_entry.id   AF-A0A561C700-F1
#
_cell.length_a   1.000
_cell.length_b   1.000
_cell.length_c   1.000
_cell.angle_alpha   90.00
_cell.angle_beta   90.00
_cell.angle_gamma   90.00
#
_symmetry.space_group_name_H-M   'P 1'
#
loop_
_entity.id
_entity.type
_entity.pdbx_description
1 polymer ?
#
loop_
_entity_poly.entity_id
_entity_poly.type
_entity_poly.pdbx_seq_one_letter_code
_entity_poly.pdbx_strand_id
1 'polypeptide(L)' 'MNLYEKLPNDFLIDFYYEICKNIEKGILTKAMYYELGLITSVLDQRGIILSKPTDFEDVVKQKNIS' A
#
# COMPACT_ATOMS: atom_id res chain seq x y z
N MET A 1 7.51 -10.95 -11.90
CA MET A 1 8.30 -9.93 -11.19
C MET A 1 7.52 -8.63 -11.23
N ASN A 2 6.99 -8.15 -10.12
CA ASN A 2 6.23 -6.91 -10.07
C ASN A 2 7.20 -5.69 -10.11
N LEU A 3 6.70 -4.49 -10.42
CA LEU A 3 7.53 -3.26 -10.45
C LEU A 3 8.21 -2.98 -9.09
N TYR A 4 7.45 -3.04 -8.01
CA TYR A 4 7.89 -2.82 -6.63
C TYR A 4 9.02 -3.75 -6.17
N GLU A 5 9.06 -5.00 -6.62
CA GLU A 5 10.13 -5.95 -6.30
C GLU A 5 11.51 -5.46 -6.77
N LYS A 6 11.57 -4.58 -7.78
CA LYS A 6 12.80 -4.01 -8.33
C LYS A 6 13.20 -2.67 -7.70
N LEU A 7 12.33 -2.07 -6.89
CA LEU A 7 12.57 -0.74 -6.33
C LEU A 7 13.36 -0.80 -5.02
N PRO A 8 14.19 0.21 -4.71
CA PRO A 8 14.86 0.35 -3.42
C PRO A 8 13.87 0.47 -2.26
N ASN A 9 14.28 0.06 -1.05
CA ASN A 9 13.44 0.15 0.14
C ASN A 9 13.00 1.58 0.44
N ASP A 10 13.92 2.53 0.41
CA ASP A 10 13.62 3.93 0.73
C ASP A 10 12.56 4.51 -0.22
N PHE A 11 12.64 4.18 -1.50
CA PHE A 11 11.65 4.58 -2.50
C PHE A 11 10.26 3.99 -2.19
N LEU A 12 10.20 2.71 -1.80
CA LEU A 12 8.94 2.06 -1.43
C LEU A 12 8.32 2.70 -0.18
N ILE A 13 9.15 3.06 0.80
CA ILE A 13 8.71 3.70 2.05
C ILE A 13 8.19 5.12 1.76
N ASP A 14 8.92 5.92 1.00
CA ASP A 14 8.48 7.28 0.64
C ASP A 14 7.17 7.25 -0.15
N PHE A 15 7.06 6.33 -1.11
CA PHE A 15 5.86 6.18 -1.92
C PHE A 15 4.66 5.70 -1.10
N TYR A 16 4.88 4.79 -0.14
CA TYR A 16 3.86 4.37 0.81
C TYR A 16 3.28 5.56 1.59
N TYR A 17 4.15 6.41 2.15
CA TYR A 17 3.70 7.57 2.94
C TYR A 17 2.98 8.62 2.09
N GLU A 18 3.42 8.85 0.85
CA GLU A 18 2.71 9.77 -0.05
C GLU A 18 1.33 9.23 -0.43
N ILE A 19 1.18 7.92 -0.62
CA ILE A 19 -0.14 7.32 -0.80
C ILE A 19 -1.00 7.55 0.45
N CYS A 20 -0.53 7.21 1.65
CA CYS A 20 -1.25 7.42 2.92
C CYS A 20 -1.68 8.88 3.10
N LYS A 21 -0.82 9.84 2.80
CA LYS A 21 -1.14 11.28 2.86
C LYS A 21 -2.24 11.67 1.87
N ASN A 22 -2.27 11.06 0.69
CA ASN A 22 -3.34 11.28 -0.28
C ASN A 22 -4.66 10.63 0.14
N ILE A 23 -4.61 9.52 0.89
CA ILE A 23 -5.78 8.93 1.56
C ILE A 23 -6.36 9.90 2.57
N GLU A 24 -5.53 10.42 3.49
CA GLU A 24 -5.94 11.36 4.53
C GLU A 24 -6.57 12.64 3.97
N LYS A 25 -6.10 13.10 2.81
CA LYS A 25 -6.63 14.27 2.11
C LYS A 25 -7.92 14.00 1.33
N GLY A 26 -8.41 12.77 1.29
CA GLY A 26 -9.60 12.40 0.53
C GLY A 26 -9.41 12.42 -0.99
N ILE A 27 -8.15 12.38 -1.49
CA ILE A 27 -7.81 12.31 -2.92
C ILE A 27 -7.94 10.85 -3.44
N LEU A 28 -8.62 10.02 -2.66
CA LEU A 28 -8.54 8.58 -2.66
C LEU A 28 -9.17 7.92 -3.88
N THR A 29 -8.49 6.89 -4.41
CA THR A 29 -9.11 5.91 -5.31
C THR A 29 -8.87 4.49 -4.80
N LYS A 30 -9.79 3.56 -5.11
CA LYS A 30 -9.64 2.13 -4.76
C LYS A 30 -8.31 1.54 -5.24
N ALA A 31 -7.76 2.06 -6.34
CA ALA A 31 -6.45 1.69 -6.86
C ALA A 31 -5.31 1.92 -5.84
N MET A 32 -5.36 3.02 -5.08
CA MET A 32 -4.30 3.38 -4.15
C MET A 32 -4.17 2.39 -2.98
N TYR A 33 -5.28 1.81 -2.49
CA TYR A 33 -5.22 0.72 -1.50
C TYR A 33 -4.59 -0.55 -2.06
N TYR A 34 -4.80 -0.86 -3.34
CA TYR A 34 -4.10 -1.98 -3.97
C TYR A 34 -2.60 -1.72 -4.07
N GLU A 35 -2.19 -0.50 -4.41
CA GLU A 35 -0.78 -0.12 -4.42
C GLU A 35 -0.14 -0.26 -3.03
N LEU A 36 -0.83 0.19 -1.97
CA LEU A 36 -0.40 -0.05 -0.59
C LEU A 36 -0.24 -1.55 -0.28
N GLY A 37 -1.14 -2.40 -0.75
CA GLY A 37 -1.05 -3.85 -0.60
C GLY A 37 0.19 -4.45 -1.31
N LEU A 38 0.50 -3.98 -2.52
CA LEU A 38 1.67 -4.42 -3.26
C LEU A 38 2.98 -3.97 -2.60
N ILE A 39 3.04 -2.72 -2.14
CA ILE A 39 4.22 -2.15 -1.47
C ILE A 39 4.47 -2.87 -0.14
N THR A 40 3.43 -3.02 0.68
CA THR A 40 3.55 -3.70 1.99
C THR A 40 3.96 -5.15 1.84
N SER A 41 3.44 -5.89 0.85
CA SER A 41 3.86 -7.27 0.56
C SER A 41 5.37 -7.38 0.25
N VAL A 42 5.90 -6.47 -0.56
CA VAL A 42 7.34 -6.45 -0.88
C VAL A 42 8.19 -6.05 0.33
N LEU A 43 7.77 -5.07 1.12
CA LEU A 43 8.48 -4.65 2.32
C LEU A 43 8.47 -5.73 3.42
N ASP A 44 7.34 -6.41 3.62
CA ASP A 44 7.20 -7.54 4.55
C ASP A 44 8.17 -8.68 4.16
N GLN A 45 8.26 -9.02 2.87
CA GLN A 45 9.24 -10.00 2.36
C GLN A 45 10.70 -9.59 2.59
N ARG A 46 10.96 -8.29 2.73
CA ARG A 46 12.29 -7.72 3.02
C ARG A 46 12.52 -7.48 4.53
N GLY A 47 11.58 -7.86 5.39
CA GLY A 47 11.67 -7.69 6.84
C GLY A 47 11.39 -6.27 7.35
N ILE A 48 10.71 -5.44 6.54
CA ILE A 48 10.34 -4.07 6.89
C ILE A 48 8.82 -4.00 7.07
N ILE A 49 8.36 -3.73 8.29
CA ILE A 49 6.93 -3.67 8.61
C ILE A 49 6.49 -2.21 8.73
N LEU A 50 5.50 -1.81 7.95
CA LEU A 50 4.87 -0.48 8.03
C LEU A 50 3.46 -0.57 8.60
N SER A 51 3.04 0.42 9.39
CA SER A 51 1.71 0.50 9.98
C SER A 51 0.66 0.88 8.93
N LYS A 52 -0.24 -0.05 8.59
CA LYS A 52 -1.33 0.15 7.62
C LYS A 52 -2.37 1.19 8.10
N PRO A 53 -3.00 1.96 7.19
CA PRO A 53 -4.15 2.79 7.51
C PRO A 53 -5.28 1.97 8.16
N THR A 54 -6.03 2.57 9.09
CA THR A 54 -7.02 1.87 9.91
C THR A 54 -8.16 1.26 9.08
N ASP A 55 -8.49 1.85 7.94
CA ASP A 55 -9.56 1.43 7.01
C ASP A 55 -9.06 0.52 5.87
N PHE A 56 -7.76 0.18 5.85
CA PHE A 56 -7.12 -0.57 4.77
C PHE A 56 -7.81 -1.92 4.52
N GLU A 57 -8.05 -2.68 5.59
CA GLU A 57 -8.66 -4.00 5.51
C GLU A 57 -10.10 -3.94 5.00
N ASP A 58 -10.84 -2.88 5.35
CA ASP A 58 -12.24 -2.71 4.95
C ASP A 58 -12.38 -2.41 3.45
N VAL A 59 -11.43 -1.69 2.87
CA VAL A 59 -11.44 -1.38 1.43
C VAL A 59 -10.95 -2.55 0.58
N VAL A 60 -9.95 -3.30 1.06
CA VAL A 60 -9.40 -4.47 0.34
C VAL A 60 -10.38 -5.66 0.37
N LYS A 61 -11.11 -5.89 1.47
CA LYS A 61 -12.06 -7.00 1.62
C LYS A 61 -13.34 -6.87 0.79
N GLN A 62 -13.71 -5.67 0.35
CA GLN A 62 -14.87 -5.44 -0.55
C GLN A 62 -14.75 -6.11 -1.93
N LYS A 63 -13.69 -6.88 -2.21
CA LYS A 63 -13.53 -7.67 -3.45
C LYS A 63 -13.93 -9.15 -3.31
N ASN A 64 -14.24 -9.63 -2.10
CA ASN A 64 -14.58 -11.05 -1.87
C ASN A 64 -16.11 -11.33 -1.87
N ILE A 65 -16.93 -10.39 -2.33
CA ILE A 65 -18.37 -10.59 -2.53
C ILE A 65 -18.67 -10.28 -3.99
N SER A 66 -18.56 -11.30 -4.85
CA SER A 66 -19.11 -11.36 -6.20
C SER A 66 -19.33 -12.81 -6.56
#